data_AF-A0A957LDD8-F1
#
_entry.id   AF-A0A957LDD8-F1
#
_cell.length_a   1.000
_cell.length_b   1.000
_cell.length_c   1.000
_cell.angle_alpha   90.00
_cell.angle_beta   90.00
_cell.angle_gamma   90.00
#
_symmetry.space_group_name_H-M   'P 1'
#
loop_
_entity.id
_entity.type
_entity.pdbx_description
1 polymer ?
#
loop_
_entity_poly.entity_id
_entity_poly.type
_entity_poly.pdbx_seq_one_letter_code
_entity_poly.pdbx_strand_id
1 'polypeptide(L)'
;MAFIDKETVIIMFRQFAQHHNKIQFFGYEVANLILVAQQLWFSDGPGYGFNAETFAALSLLLGSAFIWRFDPKTRPHLLFYGGIALACGGAFLAAAGYAWTGWSVVLASLETARGGRALLNYWINERQVVAGTVPLRLTIHGKIAAVSLGWYGYVVDLFIKLFPSLGRFINERPFITSTMIKAPLRLEFVAKKLLVGDWVGAAVGLSWLFLGDLALAMNDEQLRSYALQTEDVPSPAVQHSV
;
A
#
# COMPACT_ATOMS: atom_id res chain seq x y z
N MET A 1 -20.94 -16.73 -4.81
CA MET A 1 -19.51 -16.49 -4.54
C MET A 1 -19.39 -15.06 -4.07
N ALA A 2 -19.35 -14.82 -2.75
CA ALA A 2 -19.34 -13.47 -2.21
C ALA A 2 -17.91 -12.90 -2.34
N PHE A 3 -17.71 -12.05 -3.34
CA PHE A 3 -16.59 -11.12 -3.37
C PHE A 3 -16.73 -10.21 -2.16
N ILE A 4 -15.61 -9.76 -1.55
CA ILE A 4 -15.66 -8.64 -0.60
C ILE A 4 -16.47 -7.55 -1.29
N ASP A 5 -17.57 -7.16 -0.65
CA ASP A 5 -18.48 -6.23 -1.28
C ASP A 5 -17.78 -4.87 -1.43
N LYS A 6 -18.16 -4.16 -2.48
CA LYS A 6 -17.63 -2.85 -2.88
C LYS A 6 -17.64 -1.82 -1.74
N GLU A 7 -18.66 -1.89 -0.89
CA GLU A 7 -18.88 -1.01 0.24
C GLU A 7 -17.83 -1.27 1.32
N THR A 8 -17.60 -2.53 1.66
CA THR A 8 -16.53 -2.97 2.57
C THR A 8 -15.15 -2.43 2.14
N VAL A 9 -14.78 -2.54 0.86
CA VAL A 9 -13.48 -2.04 0.36
C VAL A 9 -13.36 -0.52 0.48
N ILE A 10 -14.40 0.22 0.07
CA ILE A 10 -14.41 1.69 0.11
C ILE A 10 -14.36 2.21 1.55
N ILE A 11 -15.06 1.55 2.47
CA ILE A 11 -15.08 1.90 3.89
C ILE A 11 -13.70 1.64 4.54
N MET A 12 -13.12 0.45 4.31
CA MET A 12 -11.78 0.10 4.80
C MET A 12 -10.74 1.13 4.32
N PHE A 13 -10.81 1.55 3.06
CA PHE A 13 -9.91 2.57 2.52
C PHE A 13 -10.16 3.98 3.08
N ARG A 14 -11.42 4.36 3.33
CA ARG A 14 -11.79 5.67 3.89
C ARG A 14 -11.32 5.81 5.33
N GLN A 15 -11.40 4.75 6.12
CA GLN A 15 -10.96 4.71 7.52
C GLN A 15 -9.43 4.67 7.63
N PHE A 16 -8.77 3.87 6.78
CA PHE A 16 -7.32 3.90 6.60
C PHE A 16 -6.81 5.33 6.30
N ALA A 17 -7.47 6.05 5.39
CA ALA A 17 -7.08 7.40 5.00
C ALA A 17 -7.35 8.49 6.07
N GLN A 18 -8.38 8.34 6.91
CA GLN A 18 -8.81 9.38 7.85
C GLN A 18 -8.08 9.38 9.21
N HIS A 19 -7.69 8.23 9.76
CA HIS A 19 -7.16 8.14 11.13
C HIS A 19 -5.67 7.75 11.22
N HIS A 20 -5.13 6.99 10.27
CA HIS A 20 -3.79 6.38 10.43
C HIS A 20 -2.73 6.97 9.50
N ASN A 21 -3.17 7.73 8.50
CA ASN A 21 -2.34 8.37 7.48
C ASN A 21 -1.42 9.50 8.00
N LYS A 22 -1.45 9.84 9.30
CA LYS A 22 -0.59 10.90 9.88
C LYS A 22 0.57 10.35 10.70
N ILE A 23 0.31 9.41 11.61
CA ILE A 23 1.36 8.83 12.47
C ILE A 23 2.23 7.87 11.67
N GLN A 24 1.63 7.02 10.82
CA GLN A 24 2.40 6.15 9.92
C GLN A 24 3.17 6.94 8.88
N PHE A 25 2.53 7.95 8.27
CA PHE A 25 3.20 8.83 7.32
C PHE A 25 4.39 9.50 8.00
N PHE A 26 4.22 10.08 9.18
CA PHE A 26 5.33 10.69 9.91
C PHE A 26 6.44 9.67 10.24
N GLY A 27 6.09 8.48 10.73
CA GLY A 27 7.05 7.42 11.05
C GLY A 27 7.86 6.95 9.84
N TYR A 28 7.19 6.68 8.70
CA TYR A 28 7.87 6.24 7.47
C TYR A 28 8.62 7.36 6.77
N GLU A 29 8.04 8.56 6.68
CA GLU A 29 8.65 9.70 5.98
C GLU A 29 9.89 10.19 6.72
N VAL A 30 9.81 10.39 8.04
CA VAL A 30 10.97 10.80 8.83
C VAL A 30 12.08 9.75 8.74
N ALA A 31 11.73 8.47 8.84
CA ALA A 31 12.71 7.39 8.73
C ALA A 31 13.37 7.32 7.34
N ASN A 32 12.59 7.48 6.26
CA ASN A 32 13.14 7.48 4.90
C ASN A 32 13.95 8.75 4.62
N LEU A 33 13.56 9.92 5.13
CA LEU A 33 14.34 11.16 5.01
C LEU A 33 15.67 11.04 5.75
N ILE A 34 15.67 10.46 6.96
CA ILE A 34 16.88 10.16 7.72
C ILE A 34 17.77 9.21 6.93
N LEU A 35 17.21 8.15 6.34
CA LEU A 35 17.96 7.20 5.52
C LEU A 35 18.58 7.86 4.29
N VAL A 36 17.83 8.71 3.57
CA VAL A 36 18.37 9.49 2.43
C VAL A 36 19.49 10.43 2.90
N ALA A 37 19.27 11.18 3.97
CA ALA A 37 20.26 12.12 4.50
C ALA A 37 21.54 11.38 4.93
N GLN A 38 21.40 10.23 5.58
CA GLN A 38 22.51 9.37 5.97
C GLN A 38 23.29 8.88 4.75
N GLN A 39 22.60 8.33 3.74
CA GLN A 39 23.27 7.82 2.53
C GLN A 39 23.98 8.94 1.77
N LEU A 40 23.44 10.15 1.76
CA LEU A 40 24.11 11.31 1.14
C LEU A 40 25.28 11.84 1.97
N TRP A 41 25.23 11.75 3.30
CA TRP A 41 26.26 12.28 4.20
C TRP A 41 27.48 11.36 4.35
N PHE A 42 27.28 10.04 4.33
CA PHE A 42 28.37 9.05 4.51
C PHE A 42 28.94 8.50 3.20
N SER A 43 28.55 9.08 2.06
CA SER A 43 29.07 8.68 0.75
C SER A 43 30.44 9.30 0.46
N ASP A 44 31.45 8.96 1.28
CA ASP A 44 32.84 9.40 1.13
C ASP A 44 33.68 8.53 0.15
N GLY A 45 33.01 7.66 -0.64
CA GLY A 45 33.66 6.82 -1.66
C GLY A 45 33.71 7.47 -3.05
N PRO A 46 34.62 7.04 -3.96
CA PRO A 46 34.85 7.66 -5.27
C PRO A 46 33.73 7.42 -6.32
N GLY A 47 32.50 7.16 -5.88
CA GLY A 47 31.31 7.04 -6.70
C GLY A 47 30.24 8.00 -6.19
N TYR A 48 30.29 9.26 -6.64
CA TYR A 48 29.18 10.20 -6.45
C TYR A 48 27.93 9.64 -7.15
N GLY A 49 26.91 9.23 -6.38
CA GLY A 49 25.66 8.78 -6.97
C GLY A 49 24.65 8.19 -5.98
N PHE A 50 23.37 8.38 -6.29
CA PHE A 50 22.28 7.67 -5.63
C PHE A 50 22.52 6.16 -5.68
N ASN A 51 22.73 5.53 -4.51
CA ASN A 51 22.82 4.08 -4.41
C ASN A 51 21.42 3.44 -4.34
N ALA A 52 21.34 2.11 -4.43
CA ALA A 52 20.06 1.40 -4.40
C ALA A 52 19.26 1.66 -3.12
N GLU A 53 19.91 1.83 -1.96
CA GLU A 53 19.21 2.21 -0.71
C GLU A 53 18.60 3.61 -0.81
N THR A 54 19.28 4.56 -1.45
CA THR A 54 18.78 5.92 -1.65
C THR A 54 17.59 5.93 -2.60
N PHE A 55 17.65 5.19 -3.70
CA PHE A 55 16.50 5.02 -4.60
C PHE A 55 15.33 4.29 -3.93
N ALA A 56 15.62 3.33 -3.05
CA ALA A 56 14.61 2.68 -2.23
C ALA A 56 13.90 3.70 -1.35
N ALA A 57 14.66 4.46 -0.55
CA ALA A 57 14.11 5.46 0.37
C ALA A 57 13.31 6.56 -0.35
N LEU A 58 13.81 7.08 -1.48
CA LEU A 58 13.08 8.07 -2.31
C LEU A 58 11.78 7.52 -2.89
N SER A 59 11.80 6.28 -3.36
CA SER A 59 10.60 5.63 -3.89
C SER A 59 9.56 5.38 -2.77
N LEU A 60 10.04 5.01 -1.57
CA LEU A 60 9.19 4.84 -0.39
C LEU A 60 8.57 6.17 0.08
N LEU A 61 9.32 7.27 0.05
CA LEU A 61 8.82 8.63 0.29
C LEU A 61 7.76 9.03 -0.75
N LEU A 62 8.06 8.86 -2.03
CA LEU A 62 7.13 9.21 -3.09
C LEU A 62 5.81 8.43 -2.98
N GLY A 63 5.90 7.12 -2.72
CA GLY A 63 4.73 6.28 -2.53
C GLY A 63 3.89 6.69 -1.33
N SER A 64 4.54 7.00 -0.21
CA SER A 64 3.90 7.49 1.01
C SER A 64 3.24 8.86 0.80
N ALA A 65 3.87 9.79 0.08
CA ALA A 65 3.29 11.07 -0.30
C ALA A 65 2.03 10.93 -1.18
N PHE A 66 2.00 9.96 -2.09
CA PHE A 66 0.80 9.66 -2.87
C PHE A 66 -0.33 9.09 -2.00
N ILE A 67 -0.02 8.18 -1.08
CA ILE A 67 -1.00 7.61 -0.14
C ILE A 67 -1.52 8.68 0.84
N TRP A 68 -0.67 9.62 1.24
CA TRP A 68 -1.09 10.73 2.09
C TRP A 68 -2.07 11.67 1.39
N ARG A 69 -1.84 11.96 0.09
CA ARG A 69 -2.72 12.80 -0.73
C ARG A 69 -3.90 12.06 -1.35
N PHE A 70 -3.99 10.76 -1.15
CA PHE A 70 -5.06 9.93 -1.67
C PHE A 70 -6.39 10.36 -1.07
N ASP A 71 -7.36 10.53 -1.97
CA ASP A 71 -8.76 10.73 -1.62
C ASP A 71 -9.57 9.79 -2.51
N PRO A 72 -10.41 8.91 -1.95
CA PRO A 72 -11.09 7.90 -2.73
C PRO A 72 -12.04 8.50 -3.77
N LYS A 73 -12.62 9.69 -3.54
CA LYS A 73 -13.62 10.30 -4.43
C LYS A 73 -12.99 11.22 -5.47
N THR A 74 -12.02 12.02 -5.07
CA THR A 74 -11.44 13.08 -5.90
C THR A 74 -10.12 12.68 -6.55
N ARG A 75 -9.34 11.80 -5.91
CA ARG A 75 -8.01 11.39 -6.36
C ARG A 75 -7.78 9.87 -6.23
N PRO A 76 -8.68 9.01 -6.75
CA PRO A 76 -8.59 7.56 -6.56
C PRO A 76 -7.32 6.93 -7.14
N HIS A 77 -6.78 7.53 -8.21
CA HIS A 77 -5.55 7.09 -8.89
C HIS A 77 -4.29 7.15 -8.00
N LEU A 78 -4.26 7.99 -6.97
CA LEU A 78 -3.08 8.15 -6.12
C LEU A 78 -2.77 6.90 -5.28
N LEU A 79 -3.78 6.11 -4.92
CA LEU A 79 -3.56 4.84 -4.23
C LEU A 79 -2.82 3.84 -5.14
N PHE A 80 -3.19 3.80 -6.41
CA PHE A 80 -2.51 2.97 -7.42
C PHE A 80 -1.04 3.40 -7.58
N TYR A 81 -0.78 4.69 -7.83
CA TYR A 81 0.59 5.19 -7.98
C TYR A 81 1.43 5.09 -6.71
N GLY A 82 0.81 5.26 -5.54
CA GLY A 82 1.42 5.03 -4.25
C GLY A 82 1.92 3.59 -4.13
N GLY A 83 1.04 2.61 -4.42
CA GLY A 83 1.42 1.19 -4.44
C GLY A 83 2.56 0.89 -5.43
N ILE A 84 2.53 1.43 -6.64
CA ILE A 84 3.62 1.24 -7.62
C ILE A 84 4.94 1.84 -7.14
N ALA A 85 4.93 3.07 -6.64
CA ALA A 85 6.14 3.73 -6.14
C ALA A 85 6.75 2.97 -4.95
N LEU A 86 5.92 2.52 -3.99
CA LEU A 86 6.40 1.68 -2.90
C LEU A 86 6.96 0.34 -3.39
N ALA A 87 6.36 -0.27 -4.43
CA ALA A 87 6.86 -1.51 -5.02
C ALA A 87 8.24 -1.30 -5.67
N CYS A 88 8.46 -0.19 -6.37
CA CYS A 88 9.79 0.19 -6.84
C CYS A 88 10.78 0.33 -5.66
N GLY A 89 10.35 0.95 -4.55
CA GLY A 89 11.15 1.04 -3.33
C GLY A 89 11.57 -0.33 -2.78
N GLY A 90 10.64 -1.28 -2.73
CA GLY A 90 10.94 -2.67 -2.36
C GLY A 90 11.93 -3.35 -3.31
N ALA A 91 11.80 -3.14 -4.61
CA ALA A 91 12.71 -3.71 -5.61
C ALA A 91 14.13 -3.15 -5.46
N PHE A 92 14.27 -1.84 -5.24
CA PHE A 92 15.57 -1.21 -4.98
C PHE A 92 16.18 -1.70 -3.66
N LEU A 93 15.36 -1.92 -2.63
CA LEU A 93 15.83 -2.47 -1.36
C LEU A 93 16.34 -3.92 -1.52
N ALA A 94 15.66 -4.73 -2.34
CA ALA A 94 16.15 -6.05 -2.70
C ALA A 94 17.48 -5.97 -3.47
N ALA A 95 17.59 -5.05 -4.43
CA ALA A 95 18.82 -4.80 -5.18
C ALA A 95 19.98 -4.28 -4.30
N ALA A 96 19.67 -3.59 -3.20
CA ALA A 96 20.63 -3.16 -2.19
C ALA A 96 21.13 -4.31 -1.28
N GLY A 97 20.66 -5.54 -1.49
CA GLY A 97 21.09 -6.71 -0.75
C GLY A 97 20.16 -7.10 0.41
N TYR A 98 18.99 -6.48 0.55
CA TYR A 98 17.95 -6.86 1.52
C TYR A 98 16.81 -7.59 0.81
N ALA A 99 17.08 -8.80 0.32
CA ALA A 99 16.20 -9.49 -0.60
C ALA A 99 14.81 -9.77 0.02
N TRP A 100 14.77 -10.28 1.25
CA TRP A 100 13.53 -10.63 1.92
C TRP A 100 12.74 -9.40 2.31
N THR A 101 13.40 -8.39 2.88
CA THR A 101 12.75 -7.11 3.19
C THR A 101 12.18 -6.49 1.92
N GLY A 102 12.99 -6.40 0.86
CA GLY A 102 12.62 -5.80 -0.40
C GLY A 102 11.43 -6.50 -1.06
N TRP A 103 11.48 -7.81 -1.24
CA TRP A 103 10.37 -8.57 -1.84
C TRP A 103 9.08 -8.50 -1.03
N SER A 104 9.16 -8.46 0.31
CA SER A 104 7.98 -8.28 1.18
C SER A 104 7.29 -6.94 0.93
N VAL A 105 8.07 -5.88 0.73
CA VAL A 105 7.59 -4.55 0.38
C VAL A 105 6.98 -4.59 -1.02
N VAL A 106 7.67 -5.17 -2.01
CA VAL A 106 7.15 -5.30 -3.38
C VAL A 106 5.76 -5.93 -3.38
N LEU A 107 5.61 -7.12 -2.77
CA LEU A 107 4.34 -7.86 -2.80
C LEU A 107 3.20 -7.08 -2.16
N ALA A 108 3.42 -6.52 -0.97
CA ALA A 108 2.36 -5.78 -0.29
C ALA A 108 2.01 -4.45 -0.99
N SER A 109 2.99 -3.82 -1.64
CA SER A 109 2.79 -2.60 -2.40
C SER A 109 2.08 -2.86 -3.72
N LEU A 110 2.32 -4.00 -4.37
CA LEU A 110 1.54 -4.46 -5.53
C LEU A 110 0.09 -4.78 -5.16
N GLU A 111 -0.17 -5.37 -3.99
CA GLU A 111 -1.53 -5.54 -3.47
C GLU A 111 -2.24 -4.20 -3.21
N THR A 112 -1.50 -3.22 -2.68
CA THR A 112 -2.01 -1.83 -2.54
C THR A 112 -2.36 -1.24 -3.90
N ALA A 113 -1.50 -1.41 -4.91
CA ALA A 113 -1.75 -0.97 -6.27
C ALA A 113 -2.97 -1.69 -6.89
N ARG A 114 -3.15 -2.98 -6.61
CA ARG A 114 -4.29 -3.78 -7.07
C ARG A 114 -5.60 -3.24 -6.50
N GLY A 115 -5.63 -2.92 -5.19
CA GLY A 115 -6.75 -2.22 -4.55
C GLY A 115 -7.04 -0.87 -5.19
N GLY A 116 -5.99 -0.06 -5.46
CA GLY A 116 -6.11 1.21 -6.17
C GLY A 116 -6.69 1.10 -7.58
N ARG A 117 -6.31 0.06 -8.34
CA ARG A 117 -6.88 -0.22 -9.67
C ARG A 117 -8.36 -0.57 -9.59
N ALA A 118 -8.74 -1.42 -8.63
CA ALA A 118 -10.14 -1.80 -8.44
C ALA A 118 -11.01 -0.56 -8.12
N LEU A 119 -10.52 0.30 -7.23
CA LEU A 119 -11.18 1.56 -6.89
C LEU A 119 -11.29 2.51 -8.10
N LEU A 120 -10.23 2.60 -8.91
CA LEU A 120 -10.25 3.45 -10.11
C LEU A 120 -11.27 2.97 -11.14
N ASN A 121 -11.33 1.66 -11.40
CA ASN A 121 -12.33 1.05 -12.28
C ASN A 121 -13.75 1.31 -11.78
N TYR A 122 -13.96 1.22 -10.47
CA TYR A 122 -15.23 1.52 -9.85
C TYR A 122 -15.70 2.95 -10.19
N TRP A 123 -14.85 3.96 -9.96
CA TRP A 123 -15.21 5.35 -10.24
C TRP A 123 -15.38 5.66 -11.73
N ILE A 124 -14.62 4.99 -12.61
CA ILE A 124 -14.83 5.06 -14.06
C ILE A 124 -16.25 4.58 -14.39
N ASN A 125 -16.64 3.42 -13.88
CA ASN A 125 -17.96 2.84 -14.13
C ASN A 125 -19.08 3.68 -13.53
N GLU A 126 -18.93 4.14 -12.29
CA GLU A 126 -19.92 4.98 -11.62
C GLU A 126 -20.16 6.29 -12.38
N ARG A 127 -19.08 6.97 -12.82
CA ARG A 127 -19.23 8.20 -13.60
C ARG A 127 -19.85 7.94 -14.98
N GLN A 128 -19.55 6.81 -15.60
CA GLN A 128 -20.18 6.41 -16.85
C GLN A 128 -21.69 6.21 -16.66
N VAL A 129 -22.12 5.62 -15.55
CA VAL A 129 -23.54 5.38 -15.23
C VAL A 129 -24.27 6.67 -14.85
N VAL A 130 -23.66 7.52 -14.01
CA VAL A 130 -24.33 8.72 -13.47
C VAL A 130 -24.31 9.91 -14.45
N ALA A 131 -23.18 10.14 -15.13
CA ALA A 131 -22.95 11.33 -15.94
C ALA A 131 -22.88 11.04 -17.45
N GLY A 132 -23.00 9.77 -17.85
CA GLY A 132 -22.87 9.32 -19.26
C GLY A 132 -21.48 9.50 -19.87
N THR A 133 -20.55 10.14 -19.15
CA THR A 133 -19.21 10.48 -19.63
C THR A 133 -18.18 10.35 -18.51
N VAL A 134 -16.99 9.86 -18.87
CA VAL A 134 -15.86 9.71 -17.95
C VAL A 134 -14.79 10.75 -18.30
N PRO A 135 -14.28 11.53 -17.33
CA PRO A 135 -13.20 12.48 -17.58
C PRO A 135 -11.98 11.78 -18.19
N LEU A 136 -11.41 12.36 -19.25
CA LEU A 136 -10.26 11.80 -19.99
C LEU A 136 -9.11 11.40 -19.06
N ARG A 137 -8.81 12.22 -18.05
CA ARG A 137 -7.78 11.93 -17.04
C ARG A 137 -8.02 10.61 -16.31
N LEU A 138 -9.27 10.33 -15.91
CA LEU A 138 -9.62 9.10 -15.20
C LEU A 138 -9.43 7.88 -16.11
N THR A 139 -9.84 8.01 -17.38
CA THR A 139 -9.67 6.98 -18.41
C THR A 139 -8.19 6.67 -18.67
N ILE A 140 -7.32 7.69 -18.76
CA ILE A 140 -5.88 7.50 -18.94
C ILE A 140 -5.30 6.72 -17.77
N HIS A 141 -5.59 7.12 -16.52
CA HIS A 141 -5.12 6.39 -15.34
C HIS A 141 -5.64 4.95 -15.31
N GLY A 142 -6.90 4.73 -15.72
CA GLY A 142 -7.49 3.38 -15.81
C GLY A 142 -6.75 2.49 -16.80
N LYS A 143 -6.42 3.02 -18.00
CA LYS A 143 -5.62 2.31 -19.00
C LYS A 143 -4.21 2.01 -18.50
N ILE A 144 -3.55 2.97 -17.86
CA ILE A 144 -2.22 2.77 -17.28
C ILE A 144 -2.27 1.64 -16.25
N ALA A 145 -3.23 1.67 -15.33
CA ALA A 145 -3.39 0.65 -14.30
C ALA A 145 -3.71 -0.74 -14.88
N ALA A 146 -4.53 -0.79 -15.94
CA ALA A 146 -4.86 -2.03 -16.63
C ALA A 146 -3.66 -2.65 -17.34
N VAL A 147 -2.82 -1.86 -18.00
CA VAL A 147 -1.63 -2.37 -18.71
C VAL A 147 -0.54 -2.79 -17.73
N SER A 148 -0.25 -1.96 -16.73
CA SER A 148 0.86 -2.18 -15.79
C SER A 148 0.60 -3.30 -14.78
N LEU A 149 -0.65 -3.45 -14.31
CA LEU A 149 -1.01 -4.41 -13.26
C LEU A 149 -2.03 -5.46 -13.73
N GLY A 150 -2.34 -5.48 -15.03
CA GLY A 150 -3.26 -6.39 -15.70
C GLY A 150 -2.97 -7.85 -15.39
N TRP A 151 -1.76 -8.25 -15.78
CA TRP A 151 -1.24 -9.61 -15.65
C TRP A 151 -1.18 -10.05 -14.17
N TYR A 152 -0.66 -9.18 -13.30
CA TYR A 152 -0.51 -9.49 -11.88
C TYR A 152 -1.88 -9.75 -11.23
N GLY A 153 -2.88 -8.90 -11.52
CA GLY A 153 -4.25 -9.12 -11.06
C GLY A 153 -4.82 -10.46 -11.51
N TYR A 154 -4.60 -10.83 -12.77
CA TYR A 154 -5.04 -12.13 -13.29
C TYR A 154 -4.42 -13.32 -12.55
N VAL A 155 -3.11 -13.27 -12.26
CA VAL A 155 -2.41 -14.32 -11.52
C VAL A 155 -2.94 -14.44 -10.09
N VAL A 156 -3.11 -13.31 -9.40
CA VAL A 156 -3.65 -13.28 -8.04
C VAL A 156 -5.07 -13.84 -8.02
N ASP A 157 -5.92 -13.46 -8.97
CA ASP A 157 -7.28 -13.98 -9.08
C ASP A 157 -7.31 -15.49 -9.34
N LEU A 158 -6.38 -16.01 -10.16
CA LEU A 158 -6.22 -17.44 -10.37
C LEU A 158 -5.76 -18.15 -9.09
N PHE A 159 -4.80 -17.59 -8.37
CA PHE A 159 -4.31 -18.14 -7.11
C PHE A 159 -5.40 -18.18 -6.03
N ILE A 160 -6.18 -17.12 -5.88
CA ILE A 160 -7.31 -17.06 -4.93
C ILE A 160 -8.37 -18.12 -5.27
N LYS A 161 -8.63 -18.35 -6.56
CA LYS A 161 -9.56 -19.42 -7.00
C LYS A 161 -9.05 -20.81 -6.65
N LEU A 162 -7.73 -21.04 -6.75
CA LEU A 162 -7.09 -22.31 -6.40
C LEU A 162 -7.05 -22.53 -4.88
N PHE A 163 -6.92 -21.47 -4.08
CA PHE A 163 -6.79 -21.54 -2.62
C PHE A 163 -7.82 -20.64 -1.91
N PRO A 164 -9.12 -21.02 -1.94
CA PRO A 164 -10.21 -20.16 -1.46
C PRO A 164 -10.19 -19.90 0.05
N SER A 165 -9.70 -20.84 0.86
CA SER A 165 -9.55 -20.65 2.31
C SER A 165 -8.47 -19.62 2.65
N LEU A 166 -7.33 -19.67 1.95
CA LEU A 166 -6.25 -18.71 2.10
C LEU A 166 -6.65 -17.32 1.59
N GLY A 167 -7.34 -17.26 0.45
CA GLY A 167 -7.90 -16.03 -0.08
C GLY A 167 -8.89 -15.38 0.90
N ARG A 168 -9.75 -16.16 1.55
CA ARG A 168 -10.67 -15.66 2.58
C ARG A 168 -9.92 -15.08 3.78
N PHE A 169 -8.89 -15.76 4.28
CA PHE A 169 -8.08 -15.26 5.39
C PHE A 169 -7.38 -13.93 5.06
N ILE A 170 -6.73 -13.84 3.89
CA ILE A 170 -6.07 -12.61 3.42
C ILE A 170 -7.07 -11.45 3.32
N ASN A 171 -8.26 -11.74 2.81
CA ASN A 171 -9.34 -10.78 2.62
C ASN A 171 -9.96 -10.30 3.94
N GLU A 172 -10.09 -11.18 4.94
CA GLU A 172 -10.71 -10.86 6.23
C GLU A 172 -9.76 -10.16 7.20
N ARG A 173 -8.44 -10.36 7.06
CA ARG A 173 -7.40 -9.85 7.97
C ARG A 173 -6.22 -9.24 7.20
N PRO A 174 -6.43 -8.25 6.32
CA PRO A 174 -5.38 -7.78 5.42
C PRO A 174 -4.22 -7.09 6.16
N PHE A 175 -4.48 -6.41 7.28
CA PHE A 175 -3.44 -5.70 8.02
C PHE A 175 -2.58 -6.64 8.86
N ILE A 176 -3.21 -7.56 9.61
CA ILE A 176 -2.47 -8.61 10.33
C ILE A 176 -1.65 -9.45 9.35
N THR A 177 -2.24 -9.87 8.23
CA THR A 177 -1.54 -10.68 7.24
C THR A 177 -0.35 -9.92 6.65
N SER A 178 -0.52 -8.64 6.32
CA SER A 178 0.58 -7.80 5.83
C SER A 178 1.72 -7.69 6.85
N THR A 179 1.40 -7.48 8.12
CA THR A 179 2.38 -7.38 9.20
C THR A 179 3.07 -8.70 9.47
N MET A 180 2.35 -9.83 9.51
CA MET A 180 2.95 -11.17 9.70
C MET A 180 3.95 -11.53 8.60
N ILE A 181 3.71 -11.08 7.37
CA ILE A 181 4.64 -11.28 6.25
C ILE A 181 5.82 -10.31 6.36
N LYS A 182 5.59 -9.02 6.57
CA LYS A 182 6.63 -7.99 6.51
C LYS A 182 7.53 -7.95 7.75
N ALA A 183 6.96 -8.08 8.93
CA ALA A 183 7.66 -7.85 10.19
C ALA A 183 8.90 -8.75 10.36
N PRO A 184 8.81 -10.08 10.12
CA PRO A 184 10.00 -10.94 10.18
C PRO A 184 11.02 -10.60 9.08
N LEU A 185 10.54 -10.20 7.90
CA LEU A 185 11.39 -9.91 6.75
C LEU A 185 12.11 -8.55 6.90
N ARG A 186 11.61 -7.63 7.74
CA ARG A 186 12.30 -6.39 8.12
C ARG A 186 13.43 -6.59 9.11
N LEU A 187 13.44 -7.69 9.87
CA LEU A 187 14.56 -8.04 10.74
C LEU A 187 15.84 -8.30 9.94
N GLU A 188 15.75 -8.72 8.68
CA GLU A 188 16.90 -8.83 7.78
C GLU A 188 17.63 -7.49 7.65
N PHE A 189 16.89 -6.40 7.38
CA PHE A 189 17.45 -5.06 7.25
C PHE A 189 18.11 -4.63 8.56
N VAL A 190 17.40 -4.74 9.68
CA VAL A 190 17.92 -4.35 11.00
C VAL A 190 19.18 -5.14 11.34
N ALA A 191 19.16 -6.46 11.18
CA ALA A 191 20.31 -7.31 11.49
C ALA A 191 21.52 -6.95 10.63
N LYS A 192 21.35 -6.79 9.31
CA LYS A 192 22.45 -6.42 8.40
C LYS A 192 23.03 -5.04 8.73
N LYS A 193 22.18 -4.05 9.06
CA LYS A 193 22.64 -2.72 9.49
C LYS A 193 23.41 -2.77 10.81
N LEU A 194 22.94 -3.53 11.80
CA LEU A 194 23.67 -3.73 13.05
C LEU A 194 25.04 -4.42 12.83
N LEU A 195 25.11 -5.41 11.94
CA LEU A 195 26.36 -6.15 11.65
C LEU A 195 27.45 -5.25 11.04
N VAL A 196 27.09 -4.20 10.32
CA VAL A 196 28.03 -3.23 9.74
C VAL A 196 28.25 -1.99 10.63
N GLY A 197 27.68 -1.98 11.84
CA GLY A 197 27.78 -0.85 12.78
C GLY A 197 26.90 0.36 12.42
N ASP A 198 25.94 0.20 11.52
CA ASP A 198 25.01 1.24 11.10
C ASP A 198 23.81 1.31 12.06
N TRP A 199 23.99 2.00 13.18
CA TRP A 199 22.96 2.19 14.21
C TRP A 199 21.76 3.03 13.74
N VAL A 200 21.99 3.99 12.83
CA VAL A 200 20.93 4.86 12.30
C VAL A 200 20.04 4.07 11.35
N GLY A 201 20.63 3.30 10.43
CA GLY A 201 19.91 2.37 9.57
C GLY A 201 19.15 1.32 10.38
N ALA A 202 19.76 0.77 11.43
CA ALA A 202 19.05 -0.16 12.32
C ALA A 202 17.84 0.49 13.00
N ALA A 203 17.97 1.72 13.50
CA ALA A 203 16.85 2.47 14.09
C ALA A 203 15.74 2.78 13.08
N VAL A 204 16.09 3.09 11.83
CA VAL A 204 15.14 3.23 10.71
C VAL A 204 14.39 1.91 10.46
N GLY A 205 15.09 0.78 10.41
CA GLY A 205 14.45 -0.53 10.25
C GLY A 205 13.50 -0.89 11.39
N LEU A 206 13.87 -0.55 12.63
CA LEU A 206 13.01 -0.75 13.80
C LEU A 206 11.80 0.19 13.79
N SER A 207 11.94 1.44 13.33
CA SER A 207 10.80 2.35 13.23
C SER A 207 9.78 1.87 12.20
N TRP A 208 10.24 1.33 11.06
CA TRP A 208 9.38 0.66 10.10
C TRP A 208 8.64 -0.53 10.73
N LEU A 209 9.33 -1.35 11.53
CA LEU A 209 8.74 -2.50 12.20
C LEU A 209 7.68 -2.12 13.23
N PHE A 210 8.01 -1.20 14.15
CA PHE A 210 7.18 -0.89 15.31
C PHE A 210 6.13 0.19 15.03
N LEU A 211 6.52 1.31 14.43
CA LEU A 211 5.61 2.42 14.15
C LEU A 211 4.82 2.21 12.86
N GLY A 212 5.37 1.42 11.94
CA GLY A 212 4.74 1.07 10.67
C GLY A 212 3.85 -0.16 10.78
N ASP A 213 4.47 -1.35 10.78
CA ASP A 213 3.75 -2.62 10.62
C ASP A 213 3.01 -3.05 11.90
N LEU A 214 3.63 -2.93 13.08
CA LEU A 214 2.99 -3.34 14.34
C LEU A 214 1.80 -2.44 14.68
N ALA A 215 1.93 -1.12 14.49
CA ALA A 215 0.83 -0.18 14.66
C ALA A 215 -0.38 -0.49 13.75
N LEU A 216 -0.15 -1.07 12.56
CA LEU A 216 -1.24 -1.54 11.68
C LEU A 216 -1.92 -2.79 12.21
N ALA A 217 -1.14 -3.77 12.64
CA ALA A 217 -1.68 -5.02 13.16
C ALA A 217 -2.51 -4.79 14.43
N MET A 218 -2.04 -3.90 15.32
CA MET A 218 -2.73 -3.58 16.57
C MET A 218 -4.10 -2.91 16.33
N ASN A 219 -4.30 -2.27 15.19
CA ASN A 219 -5.55 -1.61 14.84
C ASN A 219 -6.46 -2.44 13.92
N ASP A 220 -6.09 -3.68 13.57
CA ASP A 220 -6.84 -4.52 12.62
C ASP A 220 -8.30 -4.75 13.06
N GLU A 221 -8.54 -5.02 14.34
CA GLU A 221 -9.90 -5.25 14.85
C GLU A 221 -10.75 -3.98 14.88
N GLN A 222 -10.18 -2.83 15.23
CA GLN A 222 -10.89 -1.55 15.13
C GLN A 222 -11.19 -1.22 13.67
N LEU A 223 -10.21 -1.34 12.78
CA LEU A 223 -10.39 -1.10 11.34
C LEU A 223 -11.45 -2.05 10.75
N ARG A 224 -11.53 -3.28 11.25
CA ARG A 224 -12.56 -4.25 10.86
C ARG A 224 -13.93 -3.95 11.47
N SER A 225 -14.01 -3.62 12.76
CA SER A 225 -15.28 -3.32 13.43
C SER A 225 -15.92 -2.04 12.89
N TYR A 226 -15.09 -1.04 12.61
CA TYR A 226 -15.54 0.17 11.93
C TYR A 226 -15.95 -0.09 10.48
N ALA A 227 -15.36 -1.07 9.79
CA ALA A 227 -15.81 -1.47 8.46
C ALA A 227 -17.22 -2.07 8.47
N LEU A 228 -17.51 -2.89 9.48
CA LEU A 228 -18.79 -3.58 9.66
C LEU A 228 -19.90 -2.67 10.22
N GLN A 229 -19.57 -1.66 11.04
CA GLN A 229 -20.57 -0.74 11.62
C GLN A 229 -21.16 0.27 10.62
N THR A 230 -20.55 0.45 9.46
CA THR A 230 -21.04 1.34 8.40
C THR A 230 -21.99 0.65 7.41
N GLU A 231 -22.36 -0.62 7.64
CA GLU A 231 -23.46 -1.30 6.95
C GLU A 231 -24.85 -0.73 7.32
N ASP A 232 -24.95 0.18 8.31
CA ASP A 232 -26.18 0.89 8.70
C ASP A 232 -26.40 2.22 7.91
N VAL A 233 -26.20 2.21 6.59
CA VAL A 233 -26.72 3.27 5.72
C VAL A 233 -28.02 2.74 5.10
N PRO A 234 -29.17 3.42 5.30
CA PRO A 234 -30.47 2.88 4.95
C PRO A 234 -30.55 2.58 3.46
N SER A 235 -30.98 1.36 3.14
CA SER A 235 -31.50 0.97 1.85
C SER A 235 -32.39 2.10 1.31
N PRO A 236 -32.20 2.58 0.05
CA PRO A 236 -33.20 3.42 -0.56
C PRO A 236 -34.46 2.58 -0.61
N ALA A 237 -35.41 2.89 0.29
CA ALA A 237 -36.73 2.34 0.28
C ALA A 237 -37.20 2.38 -1.17
N VAL A 238 -37.47 1.21 -1.70
CA VAL A 238 -38.16 1.00 -2.94
C VAL A 238 -39.48 1.77 -2.82
N GLN A 239 -39.52 2.99 -3.37
CA GLN A 239 -40.78 3.64 -3.71
C GLN A 239 -41.34 2.84 -4.88
N HIS A 240 -42.00 1.74 -4.55
CA HIS A 240 -43.04 1.20 -5.41
C HIS A 240 -44.11 2.30 -5.54
N SER A 241 -44.16 2.85 -6.75
CA SER A 241 -45.35 3.36 -7.44
C SER A 241 -46.68 3.23 -6.68
N VAL A 242 -47.39 4.35 -6.59
CA VAL A 242 -48.74 4.45 -7.18
C VAL A 242 -48.69 5.55 -8.21
#